data_AF-B2A4T8-F1
#
_entry.id   AF-B2A4T8-F1
#
_cell.length_a   1.000
_cell.length_b   1.000
_cell.length_c   1.000
_cell.angle_alpha   90.00
_cell.angle_beta   90.00
_cell.angle_gamma   90.00
#
_symmetry.space_group_name_H-M   'P 1'
#
loop_
_entity.id
_entity.type
_entity.pdbx_description
1 polymer ?
#
loop_
_entity_poly.entity_id
_entity_poly.type
_entity_poly.pdbx_seq_one_letter_code
_entity_poly.pdbx_strand_id
1 'polypeptide(L)'
;MSNTKRLLTIFVILAITIVISSCNEQEELEIEDDLLTKSKILEVLEEEYELEEIEAKSPVDELKEESNMIDASYQFDDLPGELFIYIFESIEERNEHFSHEFSYTRPLEEEQGVDYSAYNAQNAAIVYRPLDQENVLGQTAQLSEIILYQLNDINETSYKGEGENWQVELNASYYDYELETEDENDIFGLLTYEIYYKGDNHDEVIDMMLYFPHSDGQGKAGGGRGAGEPFLEKGEPVKLDFSGKTLPDGLGNDQTEVIIEWEEDSEQLEEVITLGKE
;
A
#
# COMPACT_ATOMS: atom_id res chain seq x y z
N MET A 1 -37.76 -54.58 -12.85
CA MET A 1 -37.70 -53.20 -13.40
C MET A 1 -37.05 -53.30 -14.78
N SER A 2 -37.70 -52.90 -15.88
CA SER A 2 -37.14 -53.10 -17.22
C SER A 2 -35.87 -52.26 -17.42
N ASN A 3 -34.96 -52.72 -18.28
CA ASN A 3 -33.71 -52.00 -18.59
C ASN A 3 -33.97 -50.56 -19.05
N THR A 4 -35.10 -50.31 -19.72
CA THR A 4 -35.58 -48.99 -20.12
C THR A 4 -35.84 -48.06 -18.92
N LYS A 5 -36.41 -48.58 -17.82
CA LYS A 5 -36.66 -47.77 -16.62
C LYS A 5 -35.37 -47.42 -15.88
N ARG A 6 -34.37 -48.31 -15.89
CA ARG A 6 -33.04 -48.03 -15.30
C ARG A 6 -32.26 -46.98 -16.09
N LEU A 7 -32.30 -47.05 -17.41
CA LEU A 7 -31.62 -46.10 -18.29
C LEU A 7 -32.22 -44.69 -18.18
N LEU A 8 -33.55 -44.58 -18.09
CA LEU A 8 -34.25 -43.31 -17.90
C LEU A 8 -33.87 -42.67 -16.56
N THR A 9 -33.81 -43.45 -15.47
CA THR A 9 -33.43 -42.93 -14.15
C THR A 9 -31.98 -42.42 -14.13
N ILE A 10 -31.04 -43.12 -14.78
CA ILE A 10 -29.65 -42.67 -14.88
C ILE A 10 -29.55 -41.36 -15.67
N PHE A 11 -30.28 -41.24 -16.79
CA PHE A 11 -30.28 -40.02 -17.60
C PHE A 11 -30.85 -38.81 -16.85
N VAL A 12 -31.90 -39.02 -16.04
CA VAL A 12 -32.50 -37.96 -15.22
C VAL A 12 -31.55 -37.53 -14.11
N ILE A 13 -30.89 -38.47 -13.43
CA ILE A 13 -29.89 -38.12 -12.39
C ILE A 13 -28.71 -37.37 -13.01
N LEU A 14 -28.22 -37.79 -14.18
CA LEU A 14 -27.11 -37.14 -14.87
C LEU A 14 -27.48 -35.71 -15.33
N ALA A 15 -28.69 -35.54 -15.86
CA ALA A 15 -29.19 -34.22 -16.25
C ALA A 15 -29.37 -33.30 -15.03
N ILE A 16 -29.86 -33.83 -13.91
CA ILE A 16 -29.98 -33.09 -12.65
C ILE A 16 -28.59 -32.69 -12.13
N THR A 17 -27.58 -33.56 -12.18
CA THR A 17 -26.20 -33.20 -11.77
C THR A 17 -25.55 -32.16 -12.67
N ILE A 18 -25.85 -32.16 -13.98
CA ILE A 18 -25.36 -31.14 -14.92
C ILE A 18 -26.03 -29.78 -14.65
N VAL A 19 -27.34 -29.78 -14.35
CA VAL A 19 -28.07 -28.55 -14.01
C VAL A 19 -27.63 -27.99 -12.65
N ILE A 20 -27.39 -28.84 -11.64
CA ILE A 20 -26.90 -28.39 -10.32
C ILE A 20 -25.45 -27.90 -10.40
N SER A 21 -24.60 -28.50 -11.25
CA SER A 21 -23.22 -28.01 -11.45
C SER A 21 -23.16 -26.72 -12.29
N SER A 22 -24.25 -26.34 -12.97
CA SER A 22 -24.36 -25.10 -13.74
C SER A 22 -25.08 -23.98 -12.97
N CYS A 23 -25.53 -24.23 -11.73
CA CYS A 23 -26.08 -23.21 -10.83
C CYS A 23 -25.07 -22.84 -9.73
N ASN A 24 -23.78 -22.90 -10.06
CA ASN A 24 -22.73 -22.22 -9.31
C ASN A 24 -22.27 -20.98 -10.09
N GLU A 25 -23.23 -20.27 -10.69
CA GLU A 25 -23.08 -18.87 -11.07
C GLU A 25 -22.93 -18.13 -9.74
N GLN A 26 -21.69 -17.99 -9.30
CA GLN A 26 -21.31 -16.96 -8.35
C GLN A 26 -21.85 -15.67 -8.97
N GLU A 27 -22.79 -14.99 -8.30
CA GLU A 27 -23.36 -13.74 -8.79
C GLU A 27 -22.16 -12.82 -9.11
N GLU A 28 -21.93 -12.60 -10.41
CA GLU A 28 -20.89 -11.67 -10.84
C GLU A 28 -21.35 -10.30 -10.37
N LEU A 29 -20.60 -9.70 -9.42
CA LEU A 29 -20.82 -8.31 -9.07
C LEU A 29 -20.73 -7.46 -10.34
N GLU A 30 -21.73 -6.61 -10.58
CA GLU A 30 -21.67 -5.62 -11.64
C GLU A 30 -20.71 -4.52 -11.20
N ILE A 31 -19.42 -4.71 -11.51
CA ILE A 31 -18.36 -3.73 -11.25
C ILE A 31 -18.35 -2.69 -12.39
N GLU A 32 -18.23 -1.41 -12.05
CA GLU A 32 -18.11 -0.34 -13.04
C GLU A 32 -16.87 -0.53 -13.94
N ASP A 33 -16.95 -0.11 -15.22
CA ASP A 33 -15.95 -0.44 -16.26
C ASP A 33 -14.52 0.07 -15.95
N ASP A 34 -14.35 1.03 -15.05
CA ASP A 34 -13.09 1.65 -14.64
C ASP A 34 -12.49 1.10 -13.34
N LEU A 35 -13.26 0.30 -12.59
CA LEU A 35 -12.83 -0.30 -11.33
C LEU A 35 -12.03 -1.61 -11.53
N LEU A 36 -11.34 -2.05 -10.47
CA LEU A 36 -10.57 -3.29 -10.50
C LEU A 36 -11.46 -4.51 -10.49
N THR A 37 -11.09 -5.46 -11.35
CA THR A 37 -11.62 -6.83 -11.33
C THR A 37 -10.55 -7.79 -10.86
N LYS A 38 -10.97 -9.00 -10.44
CA LYS A 38 -10.05 -10.07 -10.01
C LYS A 38 -9.00 -10.36 -11.08
N SER A 39 -9.43 -10.44 -12.35
CA SER A 39 -8.52 -10.72 -13.47
C SER A 39 -7.47 -9.63 -13.65
N LYS A 40 -7.82 -8.35 -13.49
CA LYS A 40 -6.87 -7.23 -13.65
C LYS A 40 -5.84 -7.20 -12.53
N ILE A 41 -6.26 -7.48 -11.29
CA ILE A 41 -5.35 -7.57 -10.13
C ILE A 41 -4.36 -8.73 -10.34
N LEU A 42 -4.86 -9.90 -10.74
CA LEU A 42 -3.99 -11.06 -10.99
C LEU A 42 -3.04 -10.82 -12.15
N GLU A 43 -3.51 -10.21 -13.26
CA GLU A 43 -2.64 -9.88 -14.40
C GLU A 43 -1.43 -9.06 -13.96
N VAL A 44 -1.63 -8.03 -13.15
CA VAL A 44 -0.56 -7.18 -12.60
C VAL A 44 0.38 -7.94 -11.67
N LEU A 45 -0.17 -8.72 -10.73
CA LEU A 45 0.66 -9.45 -9.77
C LEU A 45 1.44 -10.59 -10.43
N GLU A 46 0.88 -11.23 -11.46
CA GLU A 46 1.51 -12.31 -12.22
C GLU A 46 2.66 -11.83 -13.13
N GLU A 47 2.82 -10.52 -13.35
CA GLU A 47 4.01 -9.98 -14.01
C GLU A 47 5.28 -10.16 -13.18
N GLU A 48 5.13 -10.15 -11.84
CA GLU A 48 6.25 -10.17 -10.88
C GLU A 48 6.30 -11.45 -10.05
N TYR A 49 5.17 -12.14 -9.88
CA TYR A 49 5.10 -13.34 -9.04
C TYR A 49 4.25 -14.47 -9.65
N GLU A 50 4.70 -15.71 -9.53
CA GLU A 50 3.84 -16.86 -9.84
C GLU A 50 2.82 -17.08 -8.71
N LEU A 51 1.53 -17.11 -9.05
CA LEU A 51 0.40 -17.25 -8.12
C LEU A 51 -0.33 -18.58 -8.32
N GLU A 52 -0.57 -19.31 -7.22
CA GLU A 52 -1.45 -20.48 -7.18
C GLU A 52 -2.69 -20.16 -6.33
N GLU A 53 -3.90 -20.36 -6.87
CA GLU A 53 -5.14 -20.22 -6.09
C GLU A 53 -5.25 -21.33 -5.05
N ILE A 54 -5.54 -20.97 -3.80
CA ILE A 54 -5.60 -21.89 -2.66
C ILE A 54 -6.93 -21.76 -1.92
N GLU A 55 -7.30 -22.80 -1.17
CA GLU A 55 -8.35 -22.71 -0.15
C GLU A 55 -7.72 -22.33 1.19
N ALA A 56 -7.80 -21.05 1.58
CA ALA A 56 -7.34 -20.55 2.87
C ALA A 56 -8.48 -19.90 3.67
N LYS A 57 -8.38 -19.92 5.01
CA LYS A 57 -9.31 -19.18 5.88
C LYS A 57 -8.99 -17.69 5.75
N SER A 58 -9.97 -16.88 5.38
CA SER A 58 -9.72 -15.45 5.18
C SER A 58 -9.55 -14.75 6.53
N PRO A 59 -8.58 -13.82 6.65
CA PRO A 59 -8.40 -13.03 7.86
C PRO A 59 -9.62 -12.16 8.22
N VAL A 60 -10.48 -11.85 7.25
CA VAL A 60 -11.64 -10.96 7.44
C VAL A 60 -12.96 -11.67 7.15
N ASP A 61 -13.08 -12.93 7.56
CA ASP A 61 -14.31 -13.72 7.37
C ASP A 61 -15.56 -13.03 7.94
N GLU A 62 -15.43 -12.23 9.00
CA GLU A 62 -16.54 -11.47 9.59
C GLU A 62 -17.09 -10.39 8.64
N LEU A 63 -16.23 -9.78 7.81
CA LEU A 63 -16.65 -8.75 6.85
C LEU A 63 -17.46 -9.33 5.69
N LYS A 64 -17.29 -10.63 5.38
CA LYS A 64 -18.04 -11.31 4.31
C LYS A 64 -19.53 -11.40 4.59
N GLU A 65 -19.94 -11.33 5.85
CA GLU A 65 -21.36 -11.32 6.21
C GLU A 65 -21.99 -9.92 6.07
N GLU A 66 -21.16 -8.88 5.98
CA GLU A 66 -21.55 -7.48 6.02
C GLU A 66 -21.40 -6.77 4.66
N SER A 67 -20.61 -7.31 3.73
CA SER A 67 -20.41 -6.78 2.38
C SER A 67 -20.73 -7.82 1.30
N ASN A 68 -20.96 -7.38 0.07
CA ASN A 68 -21.15 -8.28 -1.07
C ASN A 68 -19.82 -8.68 -1.75
N MET A 69 -18.68 -8.53 -1.06
CA MET A 69 -17.37 -8.62 -1.69
C MET A 69 -17.06 -10.00 -2.31
N ILE A 70 -16.37 -9.99 -3.45
CA ILE A 70 -15.73 -11.19 -4.02
C ILE A 70 -14.39 -11.37 -3.33
N ASP A 71 -14.15 -12.55 -2.77
CA ASP A 71 -12.86 -12.90 -2.18
C ASP A 71 -12.17 -14.06 -2.89
N ALA A 72 -10.84 -14.04 -2.88
CA ALA A 72 -10.02 -15.12 -3.38
C ALA A 72 -8.69 -15.18 -2.59
N SER A 73 -8.15 -16.39 -2.46
CA SER A 73 -6.89 -16.63 -1.75
C SER A 73 -5.86 -17.26 -2.67
N TYR A 74 -4.63 -16.82 -2.55
CA TYR A 74 -3.50 -17.24 -3.36
C TYR A 74 -2.28 -17.52 -2.48
N GLN A 75 -1.39 -18.35 -3.01
CA GLN A 75 -0.04 -18.50 -2.51
C GLN A 75 0.92 -18.06 -3.62
N PHE A 76 1.99 -17.38 -3.24
CA PHE A 76 3.09 -17.13 -4.18
C PHE A 76 4.05 -18.32 -4.17
N ASP A 77 4.56 -18.71 -5.33
CA ASP A 77 5.58 -19.78 -5.42
C ASP A 77 6.95 -19.33 -4.93
N ASP A 78 7.33 -18.09 -5.26
CA ASP A 78 8.65 -17.52 -4.97
C ASP A 78 8.69 -16.67 -3.69
N LEU A 79 7.53 -16.46 -3.06
CA LEU A 79 7.35 -15.62 -1.89
C LEU A 79 6.58 -16.39 -0.79
N PRO A 80 7.22 -16.83 0.30
CA PRO A 80 6.54 -17.65 1.32
C PRO A 80 5.46 -16.83 2.05
N GLY A 81 4.23 -16.95 1.58
CA GLY A 81 3.09 -16.20 2.11
C GLY A 81 1.79 -16.54 1.41
N GLU A 82 0.70 -16.08 2.02
CA GLU A 82 -0.64 -16.15 1.45
C GLU A 82 -1.13 -14.74 1.13
N LEU A 83 -1.80 -14.60 0.00
CA LEU A 83 -2.40 -13.37 -0.48
C LEU A 83 -3.91 -13.53 -0.51
N PHE A 84 -4.62 -12.60 0.12
CA PHE A 84 -6.07 -12.53 0.10
C PHE A 84 -6.48 -11.28 -0.67
N ILE A 85 -7.33 -11.45 -1.68
CA ILE A 85 -7.83 -10.36 -2.51
C ILE A 85 -9.33 -10.24 -2.25
N TYR A 86 -9.77 -9.04 -1.90
CA TYR A 86 -11.16 -8.68 -1.65
C TYR A 86 -11.58 -7.58 -2.63
N ILE A 87 -12.67 -7.79 -3.36
CA ILE A 87 -13.15 -6.87 -4.39
C ILE A 87 -14.57 -6.47 -4.05
N PHE A 88 -14.77 -5.17 -3.95
CA PHE A 88 -16.03 -4.53 -3.58
C PHE A 88 -16.70 -3.93 -4.82
N GLU A 89 -17.98 -3.58 -4.73
CA GLU A 89 -18.73 -2.94 -5.81
C GLU A 89 -18.19 -1.53 -6.11
N SER A 90 -17.68 -0.81 -5.10
CA SER A 90 -17.10 0.53 -5.25
C SER A 90 -15.95 0.82 -4.29
N ILE A 91 -15.28 1.96 -4.52
CA ILE A 91 -14.23 2.53 -3.65
C ILE A 91 -14.79 2.85 -2.26
N GLU A 92 -16.01 3.37 -2.20
CA GLU A 92 -16.75 3.71 -0.97
C GLU A 92 -17.12 2.47 -0.16
N GLU A 93 -17.66 1.42 -0.80
CA GLU A 93 -17.98 0.17 -0.09
C GLU A 93 -16.71 -0.44 0.51
N ARG A 94 -15.61 -0.49 -0.26
CA ARG A 94 -14.31 -0.90 0.26
C ARG A 94 -13.87 -0.01 1.43
N ASN A 95 -14.04 1.30 1.37
CA ASN A 95 -13.64 2.18 2.48
C ASN A 95 -14.51 1.97 3.74
N GLU A 96 -15.82 1.74 3.59
CA GLU A 96 -16.74 1.48 4.71
C GLU A 96 -16.34 0.22 5.49
N HIS A 97 -15.95 -0.84 4.79
CA HIS A 97 -15.63 -2.14 5.40
C HIS A 97 -14.13 -2.37 5.63
N PHE A 98 -13.27 -1.75 4.84
CA PHE A 98 -11.82 -1.94 4.79
C PHE A 98 -11.10 -0.58 4.61
N SER A 99 -11.39 0.36 5.51
CA SER A 99 -10.67 1.63 5.55
C SER A 99 -9.18 1.41 5.85
N HIS A 100 -8.36 2.41 5.56
CA HIS A 100 -6.95 2.38 5.95
C HIS A 100 -6.72 2.16 7.45
N GLU A 101 -7.68 2.42 8.33
CA GLU A 101 -7.54 2.08 9.76
C GLU A 101 -7.39 0.57 9.95
N PHE A 102 -8.07 -0.22 9.12
CA PHE A 102 -8.02 -1.68 9.13
C PHE A 102 -6.61 -2.23 8.90
N SER A 103 -5.76 -1.54 8.11
CA SER A 103 -4.40 -1.99 7.81
C SER A 103 -3.36 -1.76 8.93
N TYR A 104 -3.69 -1.02 10.00
CA TYR A 104 -2.74 -0.69 11.07
C TYR A 104 -3.25 -0.88 12.50
N THR A 105 -4.55 -0.78 12.76
CA THR A 105 -5.07 -0.64 14.14
C THR A 105 -5.80 -1.88 14.67
N ARG A 106 -6.20 -2.81 13.79
CA ARG A 106 -6.72 -4.11 14.20
C ARG A 106 -5.66 -5.18 13.97
N PRO A 107 -4.95 -5.65 15.01
CA PRO A 107 -4.43 -7.00 14.94
C PRO A 107 -5.62 -7.91 14.62
N LEU A 108 -5.58 -8.60 13.48
CA LEU A 108 -6.61 -9.57 13.12
C LEU A 108 -6.68 -10.59 14.26
N GLU A 109 -7.72 -10.49 15.08
CA GLU A 109 -7.64 -10.65 16.55
C GLU A 109 -7.44 -12.09 17.07
N GLU A 110 -7.20 -13.08 16.20
CA GLU A 110 -7.30 -14.49 16.60
C GLU A 110 -5.98 -15.29 16.68
N GLU A 111 -4.88 -14.85 16.04
CA GLU A 111 -3.60 -15.58 16.12
C GLU A 111 -2.47 -14.68 16.63
N GLN A 112 -2.18 -14.78 17.93
CA GLN A 112 -1.05 -14.10 18.55
C GLN A 112 0.25 -14.36 17.76
N GLY A 113 0.75 -13.34 17.06
CA GLY A 113 2.06 -13.34 16.41
C GLY A 113 2.07 -13.52 14.89
N VAL A 114 0.93 -13.43 14.21
CA VAL A 114 0.88 -13.35 12.74
C VAL A 114 0.72 -11.89 12.33
N ASP A 115 1.78 -11.30 11.78
CA ASP A 115 1.73 -9.98 11.19
C ASP A 115 1.11 -10.08 9.79
N TYR A 116 0.10 -9.25 9.52
CA TYR A 116 -0.49 -9.10 8.20
C TYR A 116 -0.09 -7.74 7.64
N SER A 117 0.07 -7.65 6.32
CA SER A 117 0.21 -6.38 5.62
C SER A 117 -1.00 -6.19 4.72
N ALA A 118 -1.71 -5.09 4.90
CA ALA A 118 -2.93 -4.81 4.16
C ALA A 118 -2.77 -3.54 3.33
N TYR A 119 -3.26 -3.60 2.10
CA TYR A 119 -3.08 -2.58 1.07
C TYR A 119 -4.43 -2.31 0.41
N ASN A 120 -4.65 -1.05 0.05
CA ASN A 120 -5.86 -0.61 -0.65
C ASN A 120 -5.52 -0.33 -2.11
N ALA A 121 -6.42 -0.69 -3.02
CA ALA A 121 -6.30 -0.40 -4.44
C ALA A 121 -7.67 -0.18 -5.09
N GLN A 122 -8.03 1.05 -5.44
CA GLN A 122 -9.38 1.40 -5.91
C GLN A 122 -10.48 0.69 -5.09
N ASN A 123 -11.39 -0.08 -5.69
CA ASN A 123 -12.44 -0.85 -5.03
C ASN A 123 -11.97 -2.19 -4.41
N ALA A 124 -10.67 -2.43 -4.28
CA ALA A 124 -10.12 -3.67 -3.76
C ALA A 124 -9.27 -3.46 -2.51
N ALA A 125 -9.25 -4.49 -1.66
CA ALA A 125 -8.32 -4.63 -0.54
C ALA A 125 -7.50 -5.90 -0.73
N ILE A 126 -6.19 -5.79 -0.50
CA ILE A 126 -5.23 -6.88 -0.68
C ILE A 126 -4.51 -7.08 0.65
N VAL A 127 -4.56 -8.31 1.18
CA VAL A 127 -3.96 -8.67 2.46
C VAL A 127 -2.91 -9.75 2.24
N TYR A 128 -1.70 -9.49 2.70
CA TYR A 128 -0.59 -10.42 2.66
C TYR A 128 -0.29 -10.98 4.05
N ARG A 129 -0.22 -12.30 4.14
CA ARG A 129 0.23 -13.04 5.32
C ARG A 129 1.58 -13.72 5.01
N PRO A 130 2.71 -13.21 5.49
CA PRO A 130 3.98 -13.91 5.38
C PRO A 130 3.97 -15.23 6.17
N LEU A 131 4.43 -16.30 5.54
CA LEU A 131 4.69 -17.60 6.19
C LEU A 131 6.14 -17.70 6.71
N ASP A 132 7.05 -16.87 6.19
CA ASP A 132 8.42 -16.72 6.67
C ASP A 132 8.66 -15.29 7.19
N GLN A 133 9.23 -15.19 8.38
CA GLN A 133 9.45 -13.92 9.08
C GLN A 133 10.84 -13.32 8.78
N GLU A 134 11.75 -14.05 8.14
CA GLU A 134 13.15 -13.60 7.95
C GLU A 134 13.31 -12.45 6.95
N ASN A 135 12.36 -12.24 6.02
CA ASN A 135 12.45 -11.18 5.00
C ASN A 135 11.11 -10.46 4.72
N VAL A 136 10.24 -10.36 5.72
CA VAL A 136 8.90 -9.75 5.55
C VAL A 136 8.99 -8.34 5.01
N LEU A 137 9.87 -7.51 5.59
CA LEU A 137 9.98 -6.09 5.25
C LEU A 137 10.28 -5.82 3.77
N GLY A 138 11.23 -6.55 3.18
CA GLY A 138 11.58 -6.38 1.77
C GLY A 138 10.47 -6.83 0.84
N GLN A 139 9.81 -7.93 1.19
CA GLN A 139 8.72 -8.50 0.40
C GLN A 139 7.46 -7.62 0.44
N THR A 140 7.11 -7.12 1.63
CA THR A 140 5.99 -6.20 1.81
C THR A 140 6.21 -4.86 1.11
N ALA A 141 7.47 -4.41 0.99
CA ALA A 141 7.80 -3.19 0.29
C ALA A 141 7.56 -3.31 -1.22
N GLN A 142 8.07 -4.37 -1.86
CA GLN A 142 7.87 -4.61 -3.29
C GLN A 142 6.38 -4.79 -3.64
N LEU A 143 5.65 -5.58 -2.84
CA LEU A 143 4.21 -5.75 -3.02
C LEU A 143 3.46 -4.42 -2.84
N SER A 144 3.84 -3.61 -1.85
CA SER A 144 3.26 -2.27 -1.65
C SER A 144 3.47 -1.37 -2.86
N GLU A 145 4.66 -1.38 -3.47
CA GLU A 145 4.96 -0.58 -4.67
C GLU A 145 4.12 -1.03 -5.86
N ILE A 146 4.01 -2.34 -6.12
CA ILE A 146 3.19 -2.86 -7.22
C ILE A 146 1.73 -2.42 -7.04
N ILE A 147 1.19 -2.61 -5.83
CA ILE A 147 -0.21 -2.25 -5.54
C ILE A 147 -0.43 -0.74 -5.68
N LEU A 148 0.50 0.08 -5.18
CA LEU A 148 0.42 1.53 -5.32
C LEU A 148 0.47 1.93 -6.81
N TYR A 149 1.56 1.60 -7.50
CA TYR A 149 1.84 2.15 -8.84
C TYR A 149 1.05 1.52 -9.98
N GLN A 150 0.60 0.27 -9.83
CA GLN A 150 -0.02 -0.47 -10.93
C GLN A 150 -1.52 -0.72 -10.74
N LEU A 151 -2.03 -0.64 -9.50
CA LEU A 151 -3.44 -0.89 -9.21
C LEU A 151 -4.20 0.37 -8.77
N ASN A 152 -3.53 1.52 -8.61
CA ASN A 152 -4.18 2.79 -8.32
C ASN A 152 -3.92 3.84 -9.40
N ASP A 153 -4.76 4.87 -9.42
CA ASP A 153 -4.61 6.04 -10.28
C ASP A 153 -3.66 7.03 -9.63
N ILE A 154 -2.37 6.81 -9.84
CA ILE A 154 -1.32 7.59 -9.18
C ILE A 154 -1.19 8.99 -9.79
N ASN A 155 -1.20 9.97 -8.90
CA ASN A 155 -0.73 11.32 -9.10
C ASN A 155 0.73 11.42 -8.67
N GLU A 156 1.53 12.08 -9.49
CA GLU A 156 2.93 12.39 -9.18
C GLU A 156 3.14 13.89 -9.13
N THR A 157 3.95 14.34 -8.18
CA THR A 157 4.35 15.74 -8.09
C THR A 157 5.74 15.83 -7.48
N SER A 158 6.54 16.74 -7.99
CA SER A 158 7.87 17.03 -7.46
C SER A 158 7.93 18.45 -6.90
N TYR A 159 8.69 18.61 -5.84
CA TYR A 159 9.00 19.88 -5.23
C TYR A 159 10.51 20.00 -5.08
N LYS A 160 11.04 21.20 -5.34
CA LYS A 160 12.46 21.49 -5.14
C LYS A 160 12.64 22.78 -4.36
N GLY A 161 13.63 22.77 -3.49
CA GLY A 161 14.05 23.94 -2.75
C GLY A 161 15.53 23.89 -2.41
N GLU A 162 16.08 25.07 -2.18
CA GLU A 162 17.48 25.25 -1.86
C GLU A 162 17.56 26.31 -0.77
N GLY A 163 18.24 25.99 0.33
CA GLY A 163 18.58 26.97 1.36
C GLY A 163 20.07 27.32 1.30
N GLU A 164 20.68 27.64 2.44
CA GLU A 164 22.11 27.97 2.53
C GLU A 164 22.96 26.70 2.41
N ASN A 165 22.69 25.70 3.25
CA ASN A 165 23.53 24.51 3.40
C ASN A 165 22.92 23.28 2.74
N TRP A 166 21.66 23.32 2.34
CA TRP A 166 20.94 22.15 1.86
C TRP A 166 20.17 22.43 0.57
N GLN A 167 20.11 21.42 -0.29
CA GLN A 167 19.18 21.33 -1.42
C GLN A 167 18.31 20.10 -1.20
N VAL A 168 17.01 20.25 -1.42
CA VAL A 168 16.03 19.18 -1.22
C VAL A 168 15.18 19.04 -2.46
N GLU A 169 15.01 17.79 -2.88
CA GLU A 169 14.00 17.37 -3.83
C GLU A 169 13.04 16.41 -3.14
N LEU A 170 11.74 16.69 -3.24
CA LEU A 170 10.67 15.86 -2.73
C LEU A 170 9.86 15.36 -3.93
N ASN A 171 9.82 14.05 -4.13
CA ASN A 171 8.96 13.39 -5.09
C ASN A 171 7.83 12.69 -4.34
N ALA A 172 6.58 13.02 -4.66
CA ALA A 172 5.41 12.41 -4.07
C ALA A 172 4.64 11.64 -5.13
N SER A 173 4.35 10.37 -4.85
CA SER A 173 3.48 9.49 -5.63
C SER A 173 2.31 9.07 -4.76
N TYR A 174 1.08 9.37 -5.16
CA TYR A 174 -0.10 9.15 -4.31
C TYR A 174 -1.38 8.95 -5.11
N TYR A 175 -2.37 8.28 -4.52
CA TYR A 175 -3.75 8.37 -5.00
C TYR A 175 -4.58 9.20 -4.02
N ASP A 176 -5.68 9.75 -4.54
CA ASP A 176 -6.63 10.56 -3.78
C ASP A 176 -8.02 10.35 -4.38
N TYR A 177 -8.83 9.54 -3.70
CA TYR A 177 -10.19 9.22 -4.13
C TYR A 177 -11.20 10.00 -3.28
N GLU A 178 -11.97 10.86 -3.95
CA GLU A 178 -13.07 11.61 -3.33
C GLU A 178 -14.23 10.66 -3.01
N LEU A 179 -14.65 10.61 -1.75
CA LEU A 179 -15.74 9.74 -1.29
C LEU A 179 -17.04 10.54 -1.21
N GLU A 180 -18.14 10.02 -1.77
CA GLU A 180 -19.40 10.78 -1.84
C GLU A 180 -20.03 11.07 -0.46
N THR A 181 -19.73 10.24 0.54
CA THR A 181 -20.48 10.18 1.81
C THR A 181 -19.77 10.83 3.00
N GLU A 182 -18.50 11.19 2.85
CA GLU A 182 -17.67 11.74 3.93
C GLU A 182 -16.98 13.03 3.47
N ASP A 183 -16.74 13.98 4.38
CA ASP A 183 -15.85 15.13 4.09
C ASP A 183 -14.36 14.68 4.06
N GLU A 184 -14.10 13.39 3.81
CA GLU A 184 -12.80 12.73 3.89
C GLU A 184 -12.53 11.98 2.57
N ASN A 185 -11.29 12.07 2.09
CA ASN A 185 -10.84 11.34 0.91
C ASN A 185 -10.09 10.07 1.33
N ASP A 186 -10.17 9.03 0.51
CA ASP A 186 -9.26 7.88 0.62
C ASP A 186 -7.92 8.23 -0.02
N ILE A 187 -6.93 8.51 0.82
CA ILE A 187 -5.64 9.05 0.40
C ILE A 187 -4.47 8.24 0.98
N PHE A 188 -3.55 7.88 0.11
CA PHE A 188 -2.29 7.25 0.49
C PHE A 188 -1.19 7.64 -0.49
N GLY A 189 0.02 7.84 0.03
CA GLY A 189 1.15 8.17 -0.82
C GLY A 189 2.50 7.72 -0.27
N LEU A 190 3.46 7.69 -1.18
CA LEU A 190 4.88 7.53 -0.96
C LEU A 190 5.57 8.87 -1.26
N LEU A 191 6.36 9.35 -0.31
CA LEU A 191 7.16 10.57 -0.37
C LEU A 191 8.63 10.17 -0.35
N THR A 192 9.35 10.51 -1.40
CA THR A 192 10.79 10.31 -1.52
C THR A 192 11.49 11.66 -1.40
N TYR A 193 12.37 11.80 -0.42
CA TYR A 193 13.23 12.97 -0.28
C TYR A 193 14.65 12.64 -0.71
N GLU A 194 15.21 13.45 -1.59
CA GLU A 194 16.64 13.47 -1.88
C GLU A 194 17.24 14.76 -1.32
N ILE A 195 18.12 14.61 -0.35
CA ILE A 195 18.69 15.70 0.42
C ILE A 195 20.19 15.79 0.13
N TYR A 196 20.63 16.94 -0.36
CA TYR A 196 22.00 17.22 -0.74
C TYR A 196 22.57 18.30 0.18
N TYR A 197 23.64 17.98 0.92
CA TYR A 197 24.40 18.98 1.65
C TYR A 197 25.33 19.74 0.70
N LYS A 198 25.28 21.06 0.76
CA LYS A 198 26.06 22.00 -0.06
C LYS A 198 27.23 22.62 0.69
N GLY A 199 27.30 22.45 2.01
CA GLY A 199 28.40 22.97 2.82
C GLY A 199 29.72 22.29 2.51
N ASP A 200 30.83 23.00 2.76
CA ASP A 200 32.17 22.49 2.49
C ASP A 200 32.59 21.35 3.45
N ASN A 201 31.98 21.31 4.64
CA ASN A 201 32.34 20.46 5.77
C ASN A 201 31.42 19.25 5.98
N HIS A 202 31.06 18.54 4.90
CA HIS A 202 30.21 17.33 4.96
C HIS A 202 30.64 16.26 6.00
N ASP A 203 31.94 16.13 6.29
CA ASP A 203 32.47 15.20 7.29
C ASP A 203 32.10 15.57 8.74
N GLU A 204 31.68 16.82 8.97
CA GLU A 204 31.33 17.35 10.30
C GLU A 204 29.83 17.20 10.62
N VAL A 205 29.00 16.83 9.64
CA VAL A 205 27.58 16.52 9.82
C VAL A 205 27.43 15.09 10.36
N ILE A 206 27.03 14.98 11.63
CA ILE A 206 26.97 13.69 12.34
C ILE A 206 25.57 13.12 12.52
N ASP A 207 24.52 13.95 12.41
CA ASP A 207 23.12 13.55 12.52
C ASP A 207 22.22 14.53 11.76
N MET A 208 21.05 14.06 11.31
CA MET A 208 20.07 14.88 10.59
C MET A 208 18.62 14.49 10.94
N MET A 209 17.80 15.48 11.23
CA MET A 209 16.36 15.33 11.41
C MET A 209 15.59 16.19 10.41
N LEU A 210 14.53 15.60 9.86
CA LEU A 210 13.61 16.21 8.93
C LEU A 210 12.26 16.44 9.60
N TYR A 211 11.72 17.65 9.49
CA TYR A 211 10.40 18.01 10.01
C TYR A 211 9.49 18.61 8.95
N PHE A 212 8.20 18.33 9.15
CA PHE A 212 7.12 18.84 8.32
C PHE A 212 6.20 19.71 9.17
N PRO A 213 6.10 21.02 8.90
CA PRO A 213 5.40 21.96 9.78
C PRO A 213 3.88 21.75 9.83
N HIS A 214 3.32 20.88 8.98
CA HIS A 214 1.86 20.72 8.83
C HIS A 214 1.38 19.28 9.06
N SER A 215 2.21 18.39 9.61
CA SER A 215 1.65 17.17 10.20
C SER A 215 0.94 17.56 11.49
N ASP A 216 -0.36 17.27 11.60
CA ASP A 216 -1.26 17.59 12.73
C ASP A 216 -0.92 16.81 14.02
N GLY A 217 0.38 16.61 14.26
CA GLY A 217 0.98 15.88 15.35
C GLY A 217 1.89 14.77 14.84
N GLN A 218 3.21 14.97 15.00
CA GLN A 218 4.22 13.91 15.13
C GLN A 218 4.90 13.34 13.87
N GLY A 219 4.87 14.00 12.71
CA GLY A 219 5.77 13.64 11.60
C GLY A 219 7.22 14.09 11.85
N LYS A 220 7.93 13.41 12.75
CA LYS A 220 9.40 13.56 12.89
C LYS A 220 10.07 12.40 12.19
N ALA A 221 10.91 12.70 11.21
CA ALA A 221 11.71 11.72 10.52
C ALA A 221 13.19 11.97 10.80
N GLY A 222 13.82 11.10 11.57
CA GLY A 222 15.25 11.16 11.83
C GLY A 222 16.01 10.17 10.96
N GLY A 223 17.05 10.62 10.28
CA GLY A 223 18.07 9.75 9.71
C GLY A 223 19.34 9.93 10.53
N GLY A 224 19.77 8.90 11.26
CA GLY A 224 20.99 8.96 12.09
C GLY A 224 21.96 7.83 11.75
N ARG A 225 23.26 8.16 11.66
CA ARG A 225 24.34 7.16 11.74
C ARG A 225 24.91 7.16 13.15
N GLY A 226 25.37 5.99 13.62
CA GLY A 226 25.93 5.84 14.95
C GLY A 226 27.11 6.81 15.20
N ALA A 227 27.29 7.24 16.45
CA ALA A 227 28.28 8.24 16.83
C ALA A 227 29.69 7.99 16.24
N GLY A 228 30.17 8.95 15.44
CA GLY A 228 31.57 9.03 14.98
C GLY A 228 31.83 8.72 13.51
N GLU A 229 30.79 8.44 12.70
CA GLU A 229 30.91 8.32 11.24
C GLU A 229 30.18 9.47 10.54
N PRO A 230 30.74 10.07 9.47
CA PRO A 230 30.05 11.07 8.69
C PRO A 230 28.69 10.56 8.21
N PHE A 231 27.66 11.37 8.41
CA PHE A 231 26.32 11.07 7.94
C PHE A 231 26.26 11.10 6.40
N LEU A 232 27.06 11.97 5.78
CA LEU A 232 27.04 12.28 4.36
C LEU A 232 28.24 11.69 3.61
N GLU A 233 27.99 11.05 2.47
CA GLU A 233 29.05 10.76 1.50
C GLU A 233 29.20 11.94 0.54
N LYS A 234 30.45 12.31 0.23
CA LYS A 234 30.72 13.49 -0.59
C LYS A 234 30.08 13.38 -1.98
N GLY A 235 29.13 14.28 -2.25
CA GLY A 235 28.49 14.39 -3.55
C GLY A 235 27.35 13.39 -3.80
N GLU A 236 26.99 12.59 -2.80
CA GLU A 236 25.85 11.67 -2.85
C GLU A 236 24.70 12.25 -2.02
N PRO A 237 23.45 12.19 -2.51
CA PRO A 237 22.30 12.56 -1.71
C PRO A 237 22.05 11.55 -0.60
N VAL A 238 21.45 12.04 0.49
CA VAL A 238 20.73 11.18 1.43
C VAL A 238 19.32 11.01 0.91
N LYS A 239 18.94 9.77 0.59
CA LYS A 239 17.59 9.40 0.22
C LYS A 239 16.80 8.95 1.44
N LEU A 240 15.63 9.53 1.67
CA LEU A 240 14.70 9.17 2.73
C LEU A 240 13.31 8.93 2.15
N ASP A 241 12.75 7.75 2.40
CA ASP A 241 11.44 7.34 1.90
C ASP A 241 10.41 7.33 3.06
N PHE A 242 9.24 7.91 2.83
CA PHE A 242 8.13 7.98 3.79
C PHE A 242 6.83 7.56 3.12
N SER A 243 6.13 6.60 3.71
CA SER A 243 4.76 6.26 3.33
C SER A 243 3.78 6.77 4.37
N GLY A 244 2.63 7.30 3.95
CA GLY A 244 1.66 7.85 4.90
C GLY A 244 0.25 8.00 4.32
N LYS A 245 -0.72 8.08 5.25
CA LYS A 245 -2.16 8.31 4.99
C LYS A 245 -2.53 9.78 4.95
N THR A 246 -1.55 10.64 5.14
CA THR A 246 -1.70 12.08 4.97
C THR A 246 -0.53 12.50 4.12
N LEU A 247 -0.84 13.09 2.97
CA LEU A 247 0.13 13.92 2.31
C LEU A 247 0.36 15.14 3.20
N PRO A 248 1.61 15.63 3.36
CA PRO A 248 1.86 16.92 3.95
C PRO A 248 0.84 17.95 3.45
N ASP A 249 0.15 18.65 4.35
CA ASP A 249 -0.84 19.65 3.96
C ASP A 249 -0.22 20.60 2.92
N GLY A 250 -0.90 20.74 1.79
CA GLY A 250 -0.40 21.53 0.66
C GLY A 250 0.36 20.77 -0.41
N LEU A 251 0.44 19.44 -0.36
CA LEU A 251 0.64 18.64 -1.58
C LEU A 251 -0.55 18.86 -2.51
N GLY A 252 -0.30 19.61 -3.59
CA GLY A 252 -1.32 20.23 -4.43
C GLY A 252 -1.23 21.77 -4.49
N ASN A 253 -0.69 22.41 -3.45
CA ASN A 253 -0.30 23.82 -3.48
C ASN A 253 1.04 24.01 -4.22
N ASP A 254 1.32 25.25 -4.63
CA ASP A 254 2.54 25.62 -5.34
C ASP A 254 3.81 25.48 -4.48
N GLN A 255 3.67 25.37 -3.15
CA GLN A 255 4.80 25.34 -2.22
C GLN A 255 4.51 24.47 -0.97
N THR A 256 5.57 23.89 -0.42
CA THR A 256 5.60 23.24 0.91
C THR A 256 6.89 23.62 1.63
N GLU A 257 7.03 23.26 2.91
CA GLU A 257 8.21 23.57 3.72
C GLU A 257 8.79 22.30 4.33
N VAL A 258 10.11 22.27 4.42
CA VAL A 258 10.85 21.24 5.13
C VAL A 258 11.85 21.89 6.06
N ILE A 259 11.99 21.35 7.27
CA ILE A 259 12.97 21.81 8.25
C ILE A 259 14.00 20.73 8.40
N ILE A 260 15.28 21.09 8.23
CA ILE A 260 16.42 20.20 8.47
C ILE A 260 17.13 20.69 9.72
N GLU A 261 17.19 19.84 10.75
CA GLU A 261 18.09 20.03 11.89
C GLU A 261 19.29 19.10 11.72
N TRP A 262 20.50 19.57 12.02
CA TRP A 262 21.70 18.72 12.03
C TRP A 262 22.67 19.14 13.13
N GLU A 263 23.60 18.26 13.47
CA GLU A 263 24.69 18.56 14.39
C GLU A 263 26.02 18.68 13.62
N GLU A 264 26.74 19.78 13.86
CA GLU A 264 28.06 20.09 13.31
C GLU A 264 28.96 20.57 14.46
N ASP A 265 30.11 19.92 14.69
CA ASP A 265 31.06 20.30 15.76
C ASP A 265 30.44 20.43 17.17
N SER A 266 29.44 19.60 17.49
CA SER A 266 28.63 19.66 18.72
C SER A 266 27.74 20.90 18.87
N GLU A 267 27.50 21.63 17.79
CA GLU A 267 26.47 22.67 17.68
C GLU A 267 25.26 22.14 16.90
N GLN A 268 24.05 22.38 17.43
CA GLN A 268 22.82 22.05 16.73
C GLN A 268 22.43 23.21 15.82
N LEU A 269 22.26 22.91 14.54
CA LEU A 269 21.90 23.83 13.47
C LEU A 269 20.52 23.47 12.91
N GLU A 270 19.84 24.46 12.35
CA GLU A 270 18.50 24.32 11.79
C GLU A 270 18.38 25.19 10.54
N GLU A 271 17.76 24.65 9.49
CA GLU A 271 17.47 25.36 8.25
C GLU A 271 16.06 25.02 7.76
N VAL A 272 15.28 26.06 7.48
CA VAL A 272 13.94 25.92 6.88
C VAL A 272 14.05 26.18 5.39
N ILE A 273 13.59 25.24 4.58
CA ILE A 273 13.65 25.29 3.12
C ILE A 273 12.24 25.26 2.58
N THR A 274 11.86 26.30 1.84
CA THR A 274 10.63 26.31 1.06
C THR A 274 10.87 25.54 -0.24
N LEU A 275 10.06 24.51 -0.49
CA LEU A 275 10.08 23.72 -1.71
C LEU A 275 8.97 24.24 -2.64
N GLY A 276 9.31 24.62 -3.87
CA GLY A 276 8.35 24.98 -4.91
C GLY A 276 8.01 23.79 -5.80
N LYS A 277 6.74 23.67 -6.20
CA LYS A 277 6.27 22.66 -7.15
C LYS A 277 6.86 22.92 -8.55
N GLU A 278 7.30 21.86 -9.23
CA GLU A 278 7.78 21.95 -10.63
C GLU A 278 6.68 21.81 -11.69
#